data_AF-A0A0E3P141-F1
#
_entry.id   AF-A0A0E3P141-F1
#
_cell.length_a   1.000
_cell.length_b   1.000
_cell.length_c   1.000
_cell.angle_alpha   90.00
_cell.angle_beta   90.00
_cell.angle_gamma   90.00
#
_symmetry.space_group_name_H-M   'P 1'
#
loop_
_entity.id
_entity.type
_entity.pdbx_description
1 polymer ?
#
loop_
_entity_poly.entity_id
_entity_poly.type
_entity_poly.pdbx_seq_one_letter_code
_entity_poly.pdbx_strand_id
1 'polypeptide(L)' 'MHDALEEIADDPYVHVKKLKTPYNSPIFAYRVGKYRAIMSIHDFELIILVLKVGDRKNIYRKF' A
#
# COMPACT_ATOMS: atom_id res chain seq x y z
N MET A 1 0.67 -20.92 -5.33
CA MET A 1 0.23 -19.93 -4.33
C MET A 1 1.27 -18.84 -4.41
N HIS A 2 0.95 -17.72 -5.07
CA HIS A 2 1.89 -16.62 -5.14
C HIS A 2 1.85 -15.87 -3.82
N ASP A 3 3.03 -15.53 -3.31
CA ASP A 3 3.13 -14.72 -2.10
C ASP A 3 2.64 -13.30 -2.41
N ALA A 4 1.99 -12.65 -1.44
CA ALA A 4 1.47 -11.28 -1.59
C ALA A 4 2.53 -10.26 -2.06
N LEU A 5 3.80 -10.55 -1.80
CA LEU A 5 4.95 -9.78 -2.26
C LEU A 5 5.26 -9.97 -3.75
N GLU A 6 5.05 -11.17 -4.29
CA GLU A 6 5.27 -11.43 -5.72
C GLU A 6 4.18 -10.75 -6.56
N GLU A 7 2.92 -10.81 -6.13
CA GLU A 7 1.80 -10.20 -6.86
C GLU A 7 1.96 -8.68 -6.98
N ILE A 8 2.34 -8.01 -5.89
CA ILE A 8 2.48 -6.54 -5.90
C ILE A 8 3.70 -6.05 -6.69
N ALA A 9 4.69 -6.91 -6.94
CA ALA A 9 5.90 -6.52 -7.65
C ALA A 9 5.69 -6.41 -9.17
N ASP A 10 4.71 -7.13 -9.74
CA ASP A 10 4.45 -7.17 -11.18
C ASP A 10 3.63 -5.96 -11.66
N ASP A 11 2.48 -5.70 -11.03
CA ASP A 11 1.70 -4.47 -11.24
C ASP A 11 1.13 -3.99 -9.89
N PRO A 12 1.82 -3.08 -9.17
CA PRO A 12 1.39 -2.68 -7.85
C PRO A 12 0.03 -1.97 -7.85
N TYR A 13 -0.32 -1.28 -8.94
CA TYR A 13 -1.50 -0.41 -8.99
C TYR A 13 -2.82 -1.19 -9.04
N VAL A 14 -2.83 -2.43 -9.56
CA VAL A 14 -4.03 -3.29 -9.54
C VAL A 14 -4.33 -3.86 -8.14
N HIS A 15 -3.33 -3.90 -7.27
CA HIS A 15 -3.43 -4.49 -5.94
C HIS A 15 -3.74 -3.47 -4.84
N VAL A 16 -3.53 -2.18 -5.09
CA VAL A 16 -3.63 -1.14 -4.07
C VAL A 16 -4.77 -0.15 -4.29
N LYS A 17 -5.23 0.46 -3.19
CA LYS A 17 -6.20 1.56 -3.23
C LYS A 17 -5.52 2.87 -2.84
N LYS A 18 -5.59 3.88 -3.72
CA LYS A 18 -5.11 5.24 -3.39
C LYS A 18 -5.89 5.82 -2.22
N LEU A 19 -5.17 6.36 -1.24
CA LEU A 19 -5.75 7.06 -0.09
C LEU A 19 -5.96 8.53 -0.41
N LYS A 20 -7.05 9.08 0.14
CA LYS A 20 -7.29 10.53 0.12
C LYS A 20 -6.39 11.15 1.18
N THR A 21 -5.29 11.74 0.75
CA THR A 21 -4.33 12.41 1.63
C THR A 21 -4.20 13.88 1.22
N PRO A 22 -3.75 14.76 2.14
CA PRO A 22 -3.37 16.12 1.77
C PRO A 22 -2.32 16.12 0.65
N TYR A 23 -2.38 17.15 -0.20
CA TYR A 23 -1.42 17.38 -1.27
C TYR A 23 -1.31 16.26 -2.33
N ASN A 24 -2.32 15.38 -2.42
CA ASN A 24 -2.36 14.26 -3.37
C ASN A 24 -1.12 13.34 -3.25
N SER A 25 -0.65 13.14 -2.03
CA SER A 25 0.53 12.32 -1.74
C SER A 25 0.34 10.89 -2.30
N PRO A 26 1.41 10.23 -2.79
CA PRO A 26 1.34 8.92 -3.44
C PRO A 26 1.20 7.79 -2.39
N ILE A 27 0.14 7.85 -1.58
CA ILE A 27 -0.11 6.92 -0.49
C ILE A 27 -1.23 5.96 -0.87
N PHE A 28 -0.97 4.67 -0.66
CA PHE A 28 -1.85 3.59 -1.05
C PHE A 28 -2.05 2.60 0.09
N ALA A 29 -3.17 1.89 0.06
CA ALA A 29 -3.47 0.79 0.96
C ALA A 29 -3.54 -0.53 0.20
N TYR A 30 -2.70 -1.47 0.58
CA TYR A 30 -2.71 -2.86 0.12
C TYR A 30 -3.41 -3.75 1.14
N ARG A 31 -4.18 -4.75 0.68
CA ARG A 31 -4.89 -5.69 1.55
C ARG A 31 -4.18 -7.04 1.54
N VAL A 32 -3.72 -7.47 2.71
CA VAL A 32 -3.12 -8.80 2.91
C VAL A 32 -3.98 -9.56 3.91
N GLY A 33 -4.95 -10.33 3.38
CA GLY A 33 -5.93 -11.03 4.19
C GLY A 33 -6.74 -10.11 5.12
N LYS A 34 -6.50 -10.21 6.43
CA LYS A 34 -7.13 -9.39 7.50
C LYS A 34 -6.39 -8.08 7.78
N TYR A 35 -5.13 -7.98 7.37
CA TYR A 35 -4.28 -6.81 7.57
C TYR A 35 -4.35 -5.86 6.38
N ARG A 36 -3.82 -4.66 6.60
CA ARG A 36 -3.51 -3.71 5.54
C ARG A 36 -2.06 -3.27 5.68
N ALA A 37 -1.43 -2.96 4.55
CA ALA A 37 -0.20 -2.23 4.50
C ALA A 37 -0.48 -0.85 3.88
N ILE A 38 -0.04 0.22 4.53
CA ILE A 38 0.03 1.55 3.94
C ILE A 38 1.42 1.71 3.35
N MET A 39 1.48 2.19 2.12
CA MET A 39 2.73 2.28 1.36
C MET A 39 2.74 3.52 0.47
N SER A 40 3.94 3.94 0.08
CA SER A 40 4.14 4.84 -1.05
C SER A 40 4.75 4.10 -2.23
N ILE A 41 4.32 4.47 -3.43
CA ILE A 41 4.88 3.94 -4.68
C ILE A 41 5.61 5.09 -5.37
N HIS A 42 6.86 4.85 -5.72
CA HIS A 42 7.79 5.79 -6.32
C HIS A 42 8.21 5.24 -7.69
N ASP A 43 7.47 5.62 -8.73
CA ASP A 43 7.57 5.01 -10.06
C ASP A 43 8.95 5.21 -10.71
N PHE A 44 9.58 6.36 -10.51
CA PHE A 44 10.88 6.68 -11.12
C PHE A 44 12.04 5.96 -10.43
N GLU A 45 11.89 5.69 -9.14
CA GLU A 45 12.87 4.98 -8.33
C GLU A 45 12.63 3.46 -8.31
N LEU A 46 11.48 2.99 -8.84
CA LEU A 46 11.01 1.61 -8.76
C LEU A 46 10.94 1.09 -7.31
N ILE A 47 10.47 1.95 -6.40
CA ILE A 47 10.40 1.65 -4.96
C ILE A 47 8.95 1.59 -4.50
N ILE A 48 8.59 0.49 -3.84
CA ILE A 48 7.40 0.38 -3.01
C ILE A 48 7.85 0.45 -1.55
N LEU A 49 7.57 1.56 -0.87
CA LEU A 49 7.96 1.78 0.52
C LEU A 49 6.77 1.50 1.45
N VAL A 50 6.87 0.46 2.28
CA VAL A 50 5.86 0.16 3.30
C VAL A 50 6.04 1.09 4.50
N LEU A 51 5.05 1.96 4.73
CA LEU A 51 5.07 2.95 5.81
C LEU A 51 4.49 2.39 7.12
N LYS A 52 3.48 1.52 7.01
CA LYS A 52 2.81 0.94 8.19
C LYS A 52 2.06 -0.34 7.83
N VAL A 53 2.09 -1.33 8.71
CA VAL A 53 1.23 -2.53 8.63
C VAL A 53 0.35 -2.59 9.87
N GLY A 54 -0.90 -3.02 9.71
CA GLY A 54 -1.78 -3.23 10.87
C GLY A 54 -3.21 -3.63 10.52
N ASP A 55 -4.00 -3.84 11.56
CA ASP A 55 -5.41 -4.19 11.44
C ASP A 55 -6.25 -3.08 10.81
N ARG A 56 -7.32 -3.49 10.10
CA ARG A 56 -8.27 -2.60 9.42
C ARG A 56 -8.75 -1.45 10.30
N LYS A 57 -9.01 -1.71 11.58
CA LYS A 57 -9.62 -0.74 12.52
C LYS A 57 -8.71 0.44 12.87
N ASN A 58 -7.38 0.23 12.87
CA ASN A 58 -6.43 1.17 13.46
C ASN A 58 -5.43 1.76 12.46
N ILE A 59 -5.36 1.20 11.25
CA ILE A 59 -4.27 1.54 10.34
C ILE A 59 -4.35 2.98 9.81
N TYR A 60 -5.56 3.50 9.58
CA TYR A 60 -5.81 4.80 8.94
C TYR A 60 -5.74 6.03 9.85
N ARG A 61 -5.54 5.89 11.17
CA ARG A 61 -5.60 7.03 12.12
C ARG A 61 -4.57 8.15 11.89
N LYS A 62 -3.67 8.02 10.92
CA LYS A 62 -2.61 8.99 10.60
C LYS A 62 -2.65 9.49 9.14
N PHE A 63 -3.66 9.09 8.36
CA PHE A 63 -3.74 9.33 6.91
C PHE A 63 -5.08 9.91 6.51
#